data_AF-A0A2L0UB32-F1
#
_entry.id   AF-A0A2L0UB32-F1
#
_cell.length_a   1.000
_cell.length_b   1.000
_cell.length_c   1.000
_cell.angle_alpha   90.00
_cell.angle_beta   90.00
_cell.angle_gamma   90.00
#
_symmetry.space_group_name_H-M   'P 1'
#
loop_
_entity.id
_entity.type
_entity.pdbx_description
1 polymer ?
#
loop_
_entity_poly.entity_id
_entity_poly.type
_entity_poly.pdbx_seq_one_letter_code
_entity_poly.pdbx_strand_id
1 'polypeptide(L)'
;GVEPFLPPLRTGYTPPALADGSGFAGVGEPTVSREGETRGDTCHIDVVDSAGNMVSATPSGGWLQSSPTIPELGFCLGSRLQMTWLEEGGPSTLQAGKRPRTTLTPTLVLKDGRPVVALGSPGGDQQDQWQLLYLLRTIVGGYSPQQAIDAPSLHTTSIPGSFWPRTWEPGGAVVEDRLGADVIADLERRGHVITRAGDWSLGRLSSVTRDHETGVLSAAANPRGAQGYAAGR
;
A
#
# COMPACT_ATOMS: atom_id res chain seq x y z
N GLY A 1 18.33 26.33 -9.69
CA GLY A 1 18.36 24.97 -9.12
C GLY A 1 17.90 25.07 -7.70
N VAL A 2 16.91 24.27 -7.29
CA VAL A 2 16.46 24.21 -5.89
C VAL A 2 17.17 23.03 -5.26
N GLU A 3 17.79 23.22 -4.09
CA GLU A 3 18.38 22.11 -3.35
C GLU A 3 17.29 21.11 -2.95
N PRO A 4 17.52 19.80 -3.14
CA PRO A 4 16.53 18.79 -2.78
C PRO A 4 16.36 18.77 -1.26
N PHE A 5 15.10 18.78 -0.80
CA PHE A 5 14.79 18.53 0.60
C PHE A 5 15.20 17.10 0.97
N LEU A 6 16.11 16.96 1.94
CA LEU A 6 16.53 15.68 2.48
C LEU A 6 15.84 15.48 3.84
N PRO A 7 14.87 14.56 3.95
CA PRO A 7 14.24 14.29 5.22
C PRO A 7 15.23 13.67 6.21
N PRO A 8 15.00 13.82 7.53
CA PRO A 8 15.81 13.16 8.54
C PRO A 8 15.66 11.64 8.42
N LEU A 9 16.75 10.97 8.04
CA LEU A 9 16.79 9.52 7.86
C LEU A 9 17.09 8.84 9.21
N ARG A 10 16.16 7.98 9.67
CA ARG A 10 16.29 7.27 10.96
C ARG A 10 16.08 5.78 10.74
N THR A 11 17.05 4.95 11.11
CA THR A 11 16.93 3.48 11.05
C THR A 11 16.26 2.88 12.29
N GLY A 12 16.08 3.69 13.35
CA GLY A 12 15.35 3.32 14.55
C GLY A 12 14.86 4.55 15.30
N TYR A 13 13.80 4.39 16.08
CA TYR A 13 13.27 5.43 16.96
C TYR A 13 12.42 4.78 18.06
N THR A 14 12.77 5.04 19.32
CA THR A 14 11.94 4.66 20.47
C THR A 14 11.20 5.90 20.95
N PRO A 15 9.86 5.97 20.79
CA PRO A 15 9.09 7.09 21.30
C PRO A 15 9.27 7.20 22.83
N PRO A 16 9.52 8.41 23.37
CA PRO A 16 9.63 8.60 24.82
C PRO A 16 8.41 8.08 25.59
N ALA A 17 7.22 8.18 25.00
CA ALA A 17 5.96 7.68 25.55
C ALA A 17 5.80 6.15 25.55
N LEU A 18 6.68 5.40 24.89
CA LEU A 18 6.72 3.93 24.92
C LEU A 18 7.88 3.40 25.77
N ALA A 19 8.71 4.27 26.35
CA ALA A 19 9.87 3.88 27.15
C ALA A 19 9.48 3.29 28.52
N ASP A 20 8.25 3.52 28.98
CA ASP A 20 7.72 3.05 30.26
C ASP A 20 6.72 1.88 30.13
N GLY A 21 6.48 1.38 28.92
CA GLY A 21 5.56 0.27 28.66
C GLY A 21 4.08 0.62 28.67
N SER A 22 3.70 1.91 28.77
CA SER A 22 2.31 2.34 28.62
C SER A 22 1.89 2.36 27.13
N GLY A 23 0.82 1.64 26.80
CA GLY A 23 0.30 1.60 25.41
C GLY A 23 -0.28 2.96 25.00
N PHE A 24 0.18 3.48 23.85
CA PHE A 24 -0.27 4.79 23.35
C PHE A 24 -1.33 4.64 22.23
N ALA A 25 -2.49 5.29 22.39
CA ALA A 25 -3.48 5.42 21.33
C ALA A 25 -3.07 6.51 20.34
N GLY A 26 -3.12 6.24 19.03
CA GLY A 26 -2.71 7.21 17.99
C GLY A 26 -1.31 7.04 17.41
N VAL A 27 -0.56 6.03 17.84
CA VAL A 27 0.76 5.68 17.30
C VAL A 27 0.68 4.30 16.64
N GLY A 28 0.99 4.24 15.35
CA GLY A 28 1.07 2.98 14.61
C GLY A 28 0.91 3.17 13.11
N GLU A 29 1.77 2.51 12.35
CA GLU A 29 1.53 2.24 10.93
C GLU A 29 0.19 1.50 10.75
N PRO A 30 -0.59 1.79 9.69
CA PRO A 30 -1.65 0.92 9.20
C PRO A 30 -1.07 -0.27 8.42
N THR A 31 0.07 -0.81 8.85
CA THR A 31 0.74 -1.93 8.20
C THR A 31 0.30 -3.23 8.87
N VAL A 32 0.28 -4.27 8.04
CA VAL A 32 0.20 -5.65 8.49
C VAL A 32 1.44 -5.88 9.37
N SER A 33 1.23 -6.29 10.62
CA SER A 33 2.34 -6.64 11.50
C SER A 33 3.17 -7.78 10.89
N ARG A 34 4.38 -7.99 11.40
CA ARG A 34 5.22 -9.14 10.98
C ARG A 34 4.50 -10.49 11.15
N GLU A 35 3.49 -10.56 12.00
CA GLU A 35 2.65 -11.74 12.27
C GLU A 35 1.35 -11.79 11.44
N GLY A 36 1.10 -10.85 10.53
CA GLY A 36 -0.11 -10.87 9.70
C GLY A 36 -1.34 -10.18 10.30
N GLU A 37 -1.23 -9.55 11.48
CA GLU A 37 -2.33 -8.76 12.05
C GLU A 37 -2.40 -7.37 11.39
N THR A 38 -3.50 -7.07 10.70
CA THR A 38 -3.77 -5.73 10.18
C THR A 38 -4.25 -4.82 11.32
N ARG A 39 -3.40 -3.89 11.77
CA ARG A 39 -3.81 -2.86 12.76
C ARG A 39 -3.91 -1.49 12.10
N GLY A 40 -5.14 -1.14 11.69
CA GLY A 40 -5.48 0.11 11.02
C GLY A 40 -5.48 -0.08 9.51
N ASP A 41 -6.63 0.03 8.86
CA ASP A 41 -6.74 -0.43 7.47
C ASP A 41 -7.02 0.70 6.47
N THR A 42 -6.41 0.56 5.32
CA THR A 42 -6.85 1.20 4.09
C THR A 42 -7.71 0.18 3.38
N CYS A 43 -8.81 0.59 2.77
CA CYS A 43 -9.60 -0.30 1.93
C CYS A 43 -9.35 0.03 0.46
N HIS A 44 -9.71 -0.89 -0.43
CA HIS A 44 -9.76 -0.64 -1.86
C HIS A 44 -11.02 -1.25 -2.47
N ILE A 45 -11.57 -0.60 -3.49
CA ILE A 45 -12.71 -1.09 -4.25
C ILE A 45 -12.59 -0.68 -5.71
N ASP A 46 -12.85 -1.64 -6.59
CA ASP A 46 -12.96 -1.46 -8.03
C ASP A 46 -14.34 -1.90 -8.51
N VAL A 47 -14.94 -1.15 -9.43
CA VAL A 47 -16.25 -1.46 -10.02
C VAL A 47 -16.22 -1.20 -11.51
N VAL A 48 -16.78 -2.12 -12.30
CA VAL A 48 -17.11 -1.91 -13.71
C VAL A 48 -18.56 -2.32 -13.94
N ASP A 49 -19.32 -1.49 -14.64
CA ASP A 49 -20.72 -1.79 -14.98
C ASP A 49 -20.91 -2.20 -16.44
N SER A 50 -22.13 -2.63 -16.78
CA SER A 50 -22.50 -3.04 -18.15
C SER A 50 -22.46 -1.90 -19.17
N ALA A 51 -22.51 -0.64 -18.73
CA ALA A 51 -22.34 0.53 -19.60
C ALA A 51 -20.86 0.86 -19.84
N GLY A 52 -19.94 0.21 -19.12
CA GLY A 52 -18.50 0.43 -19.20
C GLY A 52 -17.99 1.55 -18.30
N ASN A 53 -18.80 2.05 -17.36
CA ASN A 53 -18.29 2.94 -16.33
C ASN A 53 -17.34 2.17 -15.42
N MET A 54 -16.19 2.76 -15.09
CA MET A 54 -15.18 2.18 -14.21
C MET A 54 -14.88 3.11 -13.04
N VAL A 55 -14.75 2.55 -11.85
CA VAL A 55 -14.35 3.24 -10.62
C VAL A 55 -13.22 2.45 -9.97
N SER A 56 -12.20 3.16 -9.50
CA SER A 56 -11.17 2.65 -8.59
C SER A 56 -11.02 3.63 -7.44
N ALA A 57 -11.08 3.13 -6.20
CA ALA A 57 -11.02 3.97 -5.02
C ALA A 57 -10.28 3.29 -3.86
N THR A 58 -9.37 4.04 -3.23
CA THR A 58 -8.60 3.59 -2.06
C THR A 58 -8.95 4.42 -0.80
N PRO A 59 -10.15 4.24 -0.20
CA PRO A 59 -10.55 5.00 0.99
C PRO A 59 -9.79 4.56 2.25
N SER A 60 -9.49 5.51 3.14
CA SER A 60 -8.74 5.23 4.37
C SER A 60 -8.77 6.38 5.37
N GLY A 61 -8.44 6.07 6.63
CA GLY A 61 -8.40 7.01 7.75
C GLY A 61 -9.61 6.83 8.66
N GLY A 62 -9.53 7.39 9.87
CA GLY A 62 -10.59 7.26 10.87
C GLY A 62 -10.68 5.88 11.51
N TRP A 63 -9.59 5.11 11.49
CA TRP A 63 -9.55 3.78 12.11
C TRP A 63 -9.51 3.89 13.65
N LEU A 64 -9.98 2.84 14.31
CA LEU A 64 -10.25 2.84 15.77
C LEU A 64 -8.99 3.07 16.63
N GLN A 65 -7.82 2.72 16.09
CA GLN A 65 -6.54 2.81 16.80
C GLN A 65 -5.89 4.20 16.71
N SER A 66 -6.31 5.07 15.77
CA SER A 66 -5.61 6.34 15.52
C SER A 66 -6.06 7.52 16.37
N SER A 67 -7.30 7.50 16.87
CA SER A 67 -7.87 8.63 17.61
C SER A 67 -8.99 8.14 18.52
N PRO A 68 -9.28 8.85 19.62
CA PRO A 68 -10.49 8.59 20.40
C PRO A 68 -11.75 8.64 19.53
N THR A 69 -12.71 7.77 19.82
CA THR A 69 -14.02 7.79 19.19
C THR A 69 -14.76 9.08 19.55
N ILE A 70 -15.47 9.68 18.60
CA ILE A 70 -16.43 10.76 18.85
C ILE A 70 -17.72 10.11 19.38
N PRO A 71 -18.08 10.24 20.68
CA PRO A 71 -19.11 9.41 21.29
C PRO A 71 -20.48 9.49 20.60
N GLU A 72 -20.86 10.69 20.14
CA GLU A 72 -22.16 10.94 19.52
C GLU A 72 -22.25 10.46 18.07
N LEU A 73 -21.09 10.19 17.43
CA LEU A 73 -21.01 9.81 16.01
C LEU A 73 -20.57 8.36 15.80
N GLY A 74 -19.86 7.75 16.76
CA GLY A 74 -19.44 6.36 16.71
C GLY A 74 -18.21 6.07 15.85
N PHE A 75 -17.50 7.07 15.35
CA PHE A 75 -16.26 6.91 14.57
C PHE A 75 -15.12 7.80 15.06
N CYS A 76 -13.90 7.49 14.63
CA CYS A 76 -12.67 8.21 15.01
C CYS A 76 -12.26 9.23 13.93
N LEU A 77 -11.54 10.28 14.33
CA LEU A 77 -10.88 11.18 13.39
C LEU A 77 -9.69 10.50 12.69
N GLY A 78 -9.30 11.07 11.54
CA GLY A 78 -8.14 10.60 10.79
C GLY A 78 -6.81 11.13 11.31
N SER A 79 -5.73 10.41 11.03
CA SER A 79 -4.36 10.74 11.45
C SER A 79 -3.44 11.15 10.28
N ARG A 80 -3.98 11.48 9.10
CA ARG A 80 -3.19 11.61 7.86
C ARG A 80 -2.13 12.71 7.89
N LEU A 81 -2.30 13.74 8.71
CA LEU A 81 -1.28 14.79 8.90
C LEU A 81 0.06 14.22 9.42
N GLN A 82 0.07 13.01 9.98
CA GLN A 82 1.29 12.30 10.36
C GLN A 82 2.29 12.11 9.20
N MET A 83 1.86 12.28 7.95
CA MET A 83 2.71 12.17 6.74
C MET A 83 3.41 13.48 6.35
N THR A 84 3.16 14.57 7.08
CA THR A 84 3.82 15.87 6.86
C THR A 84 5.18 15.94 7.56
N TRP A 85 6.07 16.84 7.12
CA TRP A 85 7.31 17.17 7.85
C TRP A 85 7.07 18.38 8.75
N LEU A 86 7.65 18.33 9.96
CA LEU A 86 7.75 19.48 10.87
C LEU A 86 9.07 20.25 10.63
N GLU A 87 9.46 20.34 9.36
CA GLU A 87 10.64 21.06 8.89
C GLU A 87 10.18 22.03 7.82
N GLU A 88 10.68 23.26 7.84
CA GLU A 88 10.30 24.30 6.88
C GLU A 88 10.92 24.07 5.50
N GLY A 89 10.33 24.67 4.47
CA GLY A 89 10.88 24.67 3.11
C GLY A 89 10.70 23.38 2.29
N GLY A 90 10.22 22.29 2.90
CA GLY A 90 9.97 21.00 2.23
C GLY A 90 8.66 20.94 1.44
N PRO A 91 8.57 20.16 0.34
CA PRO A 91 7.32 19.98 -0.41
C PRO A 91 6.17 19.38 0.41
N SER A 92 6.49 18.60 1.45
CA SER A 92 5.51 17.99 2.37
C SER A 92 5.53 18.61 3.77
N THR A 93 6.07 19.82 3.94
CA THR A 93 5.97 20.59 5.20
C THR A 93 4.51 20.79 5.61
N LEU A 94 4.23 20.64 6.91
CA LEU A 94 2.92 20.93 7.49
C LEU A 94 2.56 22.41 7.30
N GLN A 95 1.45 22.67 6.62
CA GLN A 95 0.97 24.01 6.34
C GLN A 95 -0.56 24.07 6.47
N ALA A 96 -1.07 25.17 7.01
CA ALA A 96 -2.51 25.39 7.13
C ALA A 96 -3.17 25.36 5.74
N GLY A 97 -4.34 24.71 5.65
CA GLY A 97 -5.09 24.59 4.39
C GLY A 97 -4.49 23.63 3.35
N LYS A 98 -3.30 23.06 3.59
CA LYS A 98 -2.64 22.13 2.67
C LYS A 98 -2.94 20.68 3.06
N ARG A 99 -3.34 19.86 2.07
CA ARG A 99 -3.48 18.41 2.25
C ARG A 99 -2.10 17.77 2.44
N PRO A 100 -1.94 16.79 3.35
CA PRO A 100 -0.71 16.02 3.43
C PRO A 100 -0.49 15.25 2.12
N ARG A 101 0.78 15.00 1.75
CA ARG A 101 1.09 13.92 0.82
C ARG A 101 0.48 12.64 1.40
N THR A 102 -0.27 11.91 0.59
CA THR A 102 -0.96 10.70 1.02
C THR A 102 -0.44 9.49 0.24
N THR A 103 -0.51 8.31 0.86
CA THR A 103 -0.18 7.03 0.21
C THR A 103 -1.34 6.49 -0.64
N LEU A 104 -2.54 7.06 -0.53
CA LEU A 104 -3.75 6.56 -1.20
C LEU A 104 -3.66 6.79 -2.71
N THR A 105 -3.59 5.70 -3.47
CA THR A 105 -3.27 5.72 -4.90
C THR A 105 -4.07 4.65 -5.67
N PRO A 106 -5.33 4.94 -6.05
CA PRO A 106 -6.09 4.08 -6.97
C PRO A 106 -5.60 4.27 -8.41
N THR A 107 -5.71 3.23 -9.24
CA THR A 107 -5.16 3.23 -10.60
C THR A 107 -6.21 2.88 -11.65
N LEU A 108 -6.23 3.66 -12.74
CA LEU A 108 -7.01 3.39 -13.94
C LEU A 108 -6.06 3.27 -15.14
N VAL A 109 -6.04 2.11 -15.79
CA VAL A 109 -5.21 1.82 -16.97
C VAL A 109 -6.04 2.02 -18.23
N LEU A 110 -5.47 2.75 -19.19
CA LEU A 110 -6.08 3.00 -20.49
C LEU A 110 -5.28 2.32 -21.60
N LYS A 111 -5.99 1.80 -22.60
CA LYS A 111 -5.44 1.35 -23.89
C LYS A 111 -6.10 2.17 -24.99
N ASP A 112 -5.31 2.84 -25.81
CA ASP A 112 -5.80 3.72 -26.90
C ASP A 112 -6.84 4.74 -26.44
N GLY A 113 -6.60 5.33 -25.25
CA GLY A 113 -7.50 6.32 -24.64
C GLY A 113 -8.77 5.73 -24.01
N ARG A 114 -8.96 4.41 -24.00
CA ARG A 114 -10.14 3.75 -23.41
C ARG A 114 -9.76 2.99 -22.12
N PRO A 115 -10.52 3.13 -21.02
CA PRO A 115 -10.25 2.42 -19.78
C PRO A 115 -10.36 0.90 -19.94
N VAL A 116 -9.34 0.14 -19.55
CA VAL A 116 -9.29 -1.32 -19.68
C VAL A 116 -9.18 -2.03 -18.33
N VAL A 117 -8.59 -1.38 -17.33
CA VAL A 117 -8.42 -1.93 -15.97
C VAL A 117 -8.62 -0.81 -14.94
N ALA A 118 -9.43 -1.05 -13.93
CA ALA A 118 -9.41 -0.33 -12.66
C ALA A 118 -8.80 -1.27 -11.61
N LEU A 119 -7.83 -0.79 -10.85
CA LEU A 119 -7.14 -1.60 -9.84
C LEU A 119 -6.59 -0.76 -8.69
N GLY A 120 -6.27 -1.44 -7.60
CA GLY A 120 -5.42 -0.90 -6.57
C GLY A 120 -5.26 -1.84 -5.39
N SER A 121 -4.55 -1.38 -4.37
CA SER A 121 -4.30 -2.13 -3.14
C SER A 121 -4.22 -1.14 -1.98
N PRO A 122 -4.69 -1.52 -0.77
CA PRO A 122 -4.22 -0.89 0.44
C PRO A 122 -2.78 -1.30 0.77
N GLY A 123 -2.23 -0.75 1.86
CA GLY A 123 -0.87 -1.06 2.34
C GLY A 123 0.13 0.09 2.21
N GLY A 124 -0.24 1.28 2.70
CA GLY A 124 0.73 2.35 2.96
C GLY A 124 1.74 2.65 1.84
N ASP A 125 3.03 2.66 2.18
CA ASP A 125 4.12 2.95 1.24
C ASP A 125 4.37 1.81 0.22
N GLN A 126 3.66 0.68 0.36
CA GLN A 126 3.76 -0.46 -0.54
C GLN A 126 2.70 -0.43 -1.65
N GLN A 127 1.68 0.44 -1.59
CA GLN A 127 0.57 0.47 -2.55
C GLN A 127 1.05 0.53 -4.00
N ASP A 128 1.83 1.53 -4.37
CA ASP A 128 2.34 1.67 -5.73
C ASP A 128 3.42 0.62 -6.07
N GLN A 129 4.11 0.07 -5.09
CA GLN A 129 5.11 -0.99 -5.32
C GLN A 129 4.43 -2.29 -5.77
N TRP A 130 3.37 -2.71 -5.08
CA TRP A 130 2.60 -3.90 -5.45
C TRP A 130 1.79 -3.70 -6.73
N GLN A 131 1.21 -2.50 -6.92
CA GLN A 131 0.54 -2.15 -8.18
C GLN A 131 1.51 -2.19 -9.37
N LEU A 132 2.76 -1.75 -9.21
CA LEU A 132 3.77 -1.84 -10.25
C LEU A 132 4.04 -3.30 -10.66
N LEU A 133 4.17 -4.23 -9.71
CA LEU A 133 4.35 -5.65 -10.01
C LEU A 133 3.15 -6.22 -10.79
N TYR A 134 1.93 -5.87 -10.40
CA TYR A 134 0.73 -6.25 -11.13
C TYR A 134 0.73 -5.71 -12.57
N LEU A 135 1.05 -4.42 -12.76
CA LEU A 135 1.10 -3.78 -14.07
C LEU A 135 2.15 -4.43 -14.97
N LEU A 136 3.36 -4.68 -14.46
CA LEU A 136 4.41 -5.36 -15.24
C LEU A 136 3.97 -6.77 -15.68
N ARG A 137 3.34 -7.54 -14.79
CA ARG A 137 2.88 -8.90 -15.11
C ARG A 137 1.77 -8.91 -16.15
N THR A 138 0.82 -8.00 -16.05
CA THR A 138 -0.34 -7.96 -16.96
C THR A 138 0.01 -7.32 -18.31
N ILE A 139 0.77 -6.22 -18.31
CA ILE A 139 1.11 -5.48 -19.53
C ILE A 139 2.27 -6.14 -20.29
N VAL A 140 3.31 -6.58 -19.58
CA VAL A 140 4.53 -7.15 -20.20
C VAL A 140 4.53 -8.66 -20.15
N GLY A 141 4.15 -9.25 -19.00
CA GLY A 141 4.23 -10.69 -18.77
C GLY A 141 3.08 -11.51 -19.37
N GLY A 142 2.01 -10.87 -19.86
CA GLY A 142 0.82 -11.56 -20.39
C GLY A 142 0.01 -12.33 -19.34
N TYR A 143 0.16 -12.01 -18.06
CA TYR A 143 -0.58 -12.66 -16.97
C TYR A 143 -2.05 -12.23 -17.03
N SER A 144 -2.96 -13.15 -16.72
CA SER A 144 -4.32 -12.77 -16.36
C SER A 144 -4.33 -11.95 -15.04
N PRO A 145 -5.37 -11.14 -14.78
CA PRO A 145 -5.47 -10.39 -13.53
C PRO A 145 -5.27 -11.24 -12.26
N GLN A 146 -5.93 -12.40 -12.17
CA GLN A 146 -5.77 -13.27 -11.00
C GLN A 146 -4.37 -13.88 -10.91
N GLN A 147 -3.76 -14.29 -12.03
CA GLN A 147 -2.38 -14.78 -12.04
C GLN A 147 -1.40 -13.70 -11.56
N ALA A 148 -1.60 -12.44 -11.96
CA ALA A 148 -0.74 -11.33 -11.56
C ALA A 148 -0.84 -11.04 -10.06
N ILE A 149 -2.05 -11.12 -9.50
CA ILE A 149 -2.33 -10.98 -8.07
C ILE A 149 -1.77 -12.16 -7.26
N ASP A 150 -1.92 -13.39 -7.74
CA ASP A 150 -1.48 -14.59 -7.04
C ASP A 150 0.04 -14.77 -7.04
N ALA A 151 0.73 -14.21 -8.04
CA ALA A 151 2.18 -14.31 -8.16
C ALA A 151 2.90 -13.71 -6.93
N PRO A 152 4.07 -14.27 -6.54
CA PRO A 152 4.81 -13.85 -5.35
C PRO A 152 5.11 -12.35 -5.35
N SER A 153 4.85 -11.63 -4.27
CA SER A 153 5.06 -10.19 -4.21
C SER A 153 6.34 -9.81 -3.43
N LEU A 154 6.79 -8.58 -3.61
CA LEU A 154 7.88 -7.97 -2.86
C LEU A 154 7.69 -6.45 -2.76
N HIS A 155 8.40 -5.82 -1.83
CA HIS A 155 8.54 -4.37 -1.76
C HIS A 155 9.86 -3.99 -1.08
N THR A 156 10.36 -2.78 -1.32
CA THR A 156 11.51 -2.23 -0.59
C THR A 156 11.08 -1.39 0.60
N THR A 157 11.85 -1.50 1.68
CA THR A 157 11.78 -0.68 2.90
C THR A 157 12.90 0.38 2.93
N SER A 158 13.67 0.50 1.85
CA SER A 158 14.77 1.47 1.68
C SER A 158 14.27 2.86 1.27
N ILE A 159 13.14 3.29 1.84
CA ILE A 159 12.53 4.62 1.70
C ILE A 159 12.05 5.11 3.09
N PRO A 160 12.13 6.41 3.40
CA PRO A 160 11.53 6.96 4.61
C PRO A 160 10.03 6.69 4.63
N GLY A 161 9.56 5.96 5.65
CA GLY A 161 8.14 5.64 5.81
C GLY A 161 7.28 6.90 5.88
N SER A 162 6.06 6.83 5.37
CA SER A 162 5.07 7.90 5.45
C SER A 162 4.45 8.00 6.85
N PHE A 163 4.38 6.90 7.56
CA PHE A 163 3.75 6.81 8.88
C PHE A 163 4.77 7.05 9.98
N TRP A 164 4.30 7.51 11.14
CA TRP A 164 5.13 7.62 12.33
C TRP A 164 5.60 6.21 12.79
N PRO A 165 6.87 5.99 13.16
CA PRO A 165 7.94 6.96 13.45
C PRO A 165 8.86 7.32 12.26
N ARG A 166 8.45 7.06 11.02
CA ARG A 166 9.11 7.51 9.79
C ARG A 166 10.51 6.93 9.62
N THR A 167 10.67 5.66 10.02
CA THR A 167 11.94 4.94 9.88
C THR A 167 12.10 4.40 8.47
N TRP A 168 13.31 3.97 8.14
CA TRP A 168 13.64 3.26 6.90
C TRP A 168 14.70 2.19 7.18
N GLU A 169 14.82 1.24 6.27
CA GLU A 169 15.83 0.18 6.33
C GLU A 169 16.71 0.26 5.07
N PRO A 170 17.95 0.80 5.18
CA PRO A 170 18.84 0.91 4.04
C PRO A 170 19.08 -0.44 3.37
N GLY A 171 18.81 -0.53 2.06
CA GLY A 171 18.93 -1.79 1.31
C GLY A 171 17.85 -2.83 1.65
N GLY A 172 16.88 -2.48 2.50
CA GLY A 172 15.82 -3.35 2.97
C GLY A 172 14.83 -3.73 1.87
N ALA A 173 14.47 -5.01 1.84
CA ALA A 173 13.38 -5.52 1.04
C ALA A 173 12.64 -6.64 1.77
N VAL A 174 11.33 -6.67 1.57
CA VAL A 174 10.45 -7.70 2.12
C VAL A 174 9.91 -8.52 0.95
N VAL A 175 10.05 -9.83 1.04
CA VAL A 175 9.72 -10.77 -0.05
C VAL A 175 8.82 -11.89 0.46
N GLU A 176 7.96 -12.42 -0.42
CA GLU A 176 7.30 -13.70 -0.16
C GLU A 176 8.26 -14.87 -0.45
N ASP A 177 8.16 -15.94 0.34
CA ASP A 177 9.03 -17.12 0.22
C ASP A 177 8.86 -17.84 -1.13
N ARG A 178 7.66 -17.76 -1.72
CA ARG A 178 7.36 -18.27 -3.07
C ARG A 178 8.15 -17.59 -4.18
N LEU A 179 8.88 -16.50 -3.91
CA LEU A 179 9.83 -15.92 -4.87
C LEU A 179 10.95 -16.94 -5.23
N GLY A 180 11.20 -17.90 -4.35
CA GLY A 180 12.16 -18.99 -4.56
C GLY A 180 13.49 -18.73 -3.85
N ALA A 181 14.04 -19.78 -3.24
CA ALA A 181 15.25 -19.69 -2.43
C ALA A 181 16.46 -19.14 -3.22
N ASP A 182 16.60 -19.53 -4.49
CA ASP A 182 17.72 -19.09 -5.34
C ASP A 182 17.67 -17.59 -5.62
N VAL A 183 16.48 -17.05 -5.90
CA VAL A 183 16.30 -15.61 -6.14
C VAL A 183 16.58 -14.82 -4.86
N ILE A 184 16.05 -15.30 -3.73
CA ILE A 184 16.25 -14.65 -2.43
C ILE A 184 17.75 -14.63 -2.07
N ALA A 185 18.44 -15.77 -2.20
CA ALA A 185 19.87 -15.86 -1.93
C ALA A 185 20.70 -14.97 -2.86
N ASP A 186 20.33 -14.84 -4.14
CA ASP A 186 21.02 -13.94 -5.07
C ASP A 186 20.81 -12.46 -4.73
N LEU A 187 19.63 -12.09 -4.22
CA LEU A 187 19.37 -10.73 -3.72
C LEU A 187 20.25 -10.44 -2.48
N GLU A 188 20.30 -11.36 -1.52
CA GLU A 188 21.16 -11.23 -0.33
C GLU A 188 22.64 -11.10 -0.72
N ARG A 189 23.10 -11.91 -1.68
CA ARG A 189 24.48 -11.85 -2.21
C ARG A 189 24.80 -10.51 -2.88
N ARG A 190 23.79 -9.83 -3.45
CA ARG A 190 23.93 -8.49 -4.04
C ARG A 190 23.83 -7.36 -3.00
N GLY A 191 23.67 -7.68 -1.72
CA GLY A 191 23.67 -6.71 -0.62
C GLY A 191 22.28 -6.25 -0.18
N HIS A 192 21.21 -6.88 -0.63
CA HIS A 192 19.87 -6.61 -0.12
C HIS A 192 19.71 -7.16 1.31
N VAL A 193 19.09 -6.37 2.20
CA VAL A 193 18.71 -6.81 3.54
C VAL A 193 17.31 -7.41 3.45
N ILE A 194 17.21 -8.72 3.34
CA ILE A 194 15.94 -9.42 3.07
C ILE A 194 15.20 -9.76 4.37
N THR A 195 13.93 -9.37 4.44
CA THR A 195 12.94 -9.91 5.36
C THR A 195 12.00 -10.86 4.59
N ARG A 196 11.90 -12.11 5.03
CA ARG A 196 10.94 -13.08 4.47
C ARG A 196 9.60 -12.95 5.20
N ALA A 197 8.53 -12.81 4.44
CA ALA A 197 7.19 -12.57 4.97
C ALA A 197 6.27 -13.81 4.89
N GLY A 198 6.80 -15.01 4.60
CA GLY A 198 6.00 -16.19 4.33
C GLY A 198 5.46 -16.24 2.89
N ASP A 199 4.58 -17.19 2.61
CA ASP A 199 4.14 -17.47 1.23
C ASP A 199 3.08 -16.52 0.69
N TRP A 200 2.15 -16.06 1.54
CA TRP A 200 0.90 -15.40 1.12
C TRP A 200 0.56 -14.21 2.03
N SER A 201 1.45 -13.23 2.12
CA SER A 201 1.36 -12.12 3.06
C SER A 201 1.31 -10.74 2.39
N LEU A 202 2.00 -10.56 1.26
CA LEU A 202 2.25 -9.24 0.68
C LEU A 202 1.26 -8.87 -0.43
N GLY A 203 0.58 -7.73 -0.26
CA GLY A 203 -0.42 -7.25 -1.22
C GLY A 203 -1.86 -7.57 -0.83
N ARG A 204 -2.77 -6.65 -1.15
CA ARG A 204 -4.23 -6.77 -0.99
C ARG A 204 -4.94 -6.23 -2.23
N LEU A 205 -4.36 -6.55 -3.40
CA LEU A 205 -4.81 -6.06 -4.70
C LEU A 205 -6.24 -6.52 -5.02
N SER A 206 -7.00 -5.65 -5.67
CA SER A 206 -8.16 -6.03 -6.48
C SER A 206 -8.07 -5.37 -7.86
N SER A 207 -8.88 -5.88 -8.78
CA SER A 207 -9.05 -5.27 -10.09
C SER A 207 -10.37 -5.66 -10.74
N VAL A 208 -10.83 -4.80 -11.63
CA VAL A 208 -11.84 -5.12 -12.64
C VAL A 208 -11.33 -4.74 -14.03
N THR A 209 -11.71 -5.50 -15.04
CA THR A 209 -11.27 -5.31 -16.42
C THR A 209 -12.45 -5.28 -17.38
N ARG A 210 -12.25 -4.60 -18.50
CA ARG A 210 -13.19 -4.62 -19.64
C ARG A 210 -12.43 -4.83 -20.93
N ASP A 211 -12.82 -5.89 -21.64
CA ASP A 211 -12.41 -6.11 -23.02
C ASP A 211 -13.33 -5.30 -23.95
N HIS A 212 -12.74 -4.42 -24.78
CA HIS A 212 -13.50 -3.57 -25.70
C HIS A 212 -13.85 -4.25 -27.02
N GLU A 213 -13.22 -5.38 -27.35
CA GLU A 213 -13.53 -6.17 -28.55
C GLU A 213 -14.73 -7.09 -28.28
N THR A 214 -14.71 -7.78 -27.13
CA THR A 214 -15.76 -8.74 -26.76
C THR A 214 -16.85 -8.16 -25.86
N GLY A 215 -16.57 -7.04 -25.19
CA GLY A 215 -17.45 -6.47 -24.17
C GLY A 215 -17.42 -7.20 -22.82
N VAL A 216 -16.59 -8.24 -22.69
CA VAL A 216 -16.50 -9.06 -21.47
C VAL A 216 -15.94 -8.24 -20.31
N LEU A 217 -16.61 -8.36 -19.16
CA LEU A 217 -16.17 -7.83 -17.88
C LEU A 217 -15.52 -8.95 -17.07
N SER A 218 -14.45 -8.65 -16.34
CA SER A 218 -13.83 -9.61 -15.43
C SER A 218 -13.37 -8.91 -14.16
N ALA A 219 -13.20 -9.69 -13.09
CA ALA A 219 -12.74 -9.19 -11.80
C ALA A 219 -11.78 -10.20 -11.16
N ALA A 220 -10.83 -9.71 -10.39
CA ALA A 220 -9.87 -10.52 -9.65
C ALA A 220 -9.57 -9.87 -8.30
N ALA A 221 -9.29 -10.70 -7.30
CA ALA A 221 -9.06 -10.24 -5.93
C ALA A 221 -7.99 -11.06 -5.23
N ASN A 222 -7.29 -10.41 -4.30
CA ASN A 222 -6.23 -11.01 -3.53
C ASN A 222 -6.76 -12.09 -2.56
N PRO A 223 -6.14 -13.29 -2.54
CA PRO A 223 -6.49 -14.38 -1.61
C PRO A 223 -5.82 -14.25 -0.24
N ARG A 224 -4.73 -13.47 -0.13
CA ARG A 224 -3.94 -13.32 1.10
C ARG A 224 -4.79 -12.74 2.23
N GLY A 225 -4.77 -13.38 3.40
CA GLY A 225 -5.61 -13.00 4.55
C GLY A 225 -7.09 -13.35 4.42
N ALA A 226 -7.49 -14.09 3.36
CA ALA A 226 -8.85 -14.63 3.18
C ALA A 226 -9.98 -13.58 3.33
N GLN A 227 -9.75 -12.35 2.86
CA GLN A 227 -10.68 -11.23 3.03
C GLN A 227 -11.06 -10.55 1.71
N GLY A 228 -10.09 -10.35 0.81
CA GLY A 228 -10.36 -9.78 -0.51
C GLY A 228 -11.21 -10.72 -1.36
N TYR A 229 -12.17 -10.17 -2.13
CA TYR A 229 -13.05 -10.98 -2.96
C TYR A 229 -13.52 -10.23 -4.21
N ALA A 230 -13.78 -10.98 -5.28
CA ALA A 230 -14.33 -10.47 -6.52
C ALA A 230 -15.67 -11.15 -6.82
N ALA A 231 -16.65 -10.37 -7.29
CA ALA A 231 -17.97 -10.87 -7.65
C ALA A 231 -18.49 -10.15 -8.90
N GLY A 232 -19.19 -10.88 -9.77
CA GLY A 232 -19.75 -10.39 -11.03
C GLY A 232 -20.56 -11.45 -11.76
N ARG A 233 -21.34 -11.04 -12.75
CA ARG A 233 -22.16 -11.91 -13.61
C ARG A 233 -22.44 -11.28 -14.97
#